data_AF-A0AAE0IKH4-F1
#
_entry.id   AF-A0AAE0IKH4-F1
#
_cell.length_a   1.000
_cell.length_b   1.000
_cell.length_c   1.000
_cell.angle_alpha   90.00
_cell.angle_beta   90.00
_cell.angle_gamma   90.00
#
_symmetry.space_group_name_H-M   'P 1'
#
loop_
_entity.id
_entity.type
_entity.pdbx_description
1 polymer ?
#
loop_
_entity_poly.entity_id
_entity_poly.type
_entity_poly.pdbx_seq_one_letter_code
_entity_poly.pdbx_strand_id
1 'polypeptide(L)'
;MSSAPAISGASRKRGAEEVDVQHRLYKHSNARIYRHENELRANGSLGCPILETGRLPSPSEEQSQLRNDLIEAYKAASKTHDDENPSSIVAIYDTATGHYYREDNTTRSIITAAAHLVPYTLNPKYFDDLIDRFSMNAEESGLKTFRNGLLLHTKVKQVLDDGAIAIVPDLPEDDDQNLFPTPKDMGEWEKIEPKVYRWKVIDRDTQTLDESIYLESDDDPTTQTQTQITIRELDKRPLFFKSDQRPYVGFVYFLFQLAQVKLWWWRYYRAGDHPTITLRLSWLGMGFWGDHDD
;
A
#
# COMPACT_ATOMS: atom_id res chain seq x y z
N MET A 1 -25.16 47.42 -7.53
CA MET A 1 -24.88 46.48 -8.63
C MET A 1 -23.51 45.88 -8.36
N SER A 2 -23.46 44.64 -7.86
CA SER A 2 -22.22 43.92 -7.54
C SER A 2 -22.17 42.68 -8.41
N SER A 3 -21.16 42.59 -9.27
CA SER A 3 -20.94 41.47 -10.19
C SER A 3 -20.04 40.43 -9.53
N ALA A 4 -20.52 39.19 -9.44
CA ALA A 4 -19.73 38.04 -8.98
C ALA A 4 -18.66 37.66 -10.02
N PRO A 5 -17.51 37.12 -9.60
CA PRO A 5 -16.44 36.73 -10.51
C PRO A 5 -16.73 35.38 -11.16
N ALA A 6 -16.44 35.27 -12.46
CA ALA A 6 -16.54 34.04 -13.23
C ALA A 6 -15.43 33.06 -12.84
N ILE A 7 -15.82 31.91 -12.30
CA ILE A 7 -14.91 30.80 -12.01
C ILE A 7 -14.58 30.09 -13.33
N SER A 8 -13.29 30.07 -13.63
CA SER A 8 -12.63 29.49 -14.81
C SER A 8 -12.99 28.01 -15.05
N GLY A 9 -13.51 27.72 -16.25
CA GLY A 9 -13.86 26.37 -16.72
C GLY A 9 -12.69 25.45 -17.09
N ALA A 10 -11.44 25.86 -16.84
CA ALA A 10 -10.25 25.09 -17.19
C ALA A 10 -9.89 23.98 -16.17
N SER A 11 -10.34 24.10 -14.92
CA SER A 11 -10.06 23.10 -13.87
C SER A 11 -10.99 21.88 -13.96
N ARG A 12 -12.24 22.07 -14.41
CA ARG A 12 -13.20 20.95 -14.62
C ARG A 12 -12.86 20.05 -15.81
N LYS A 13 -12.17 20.56 -16.83
CA LYS A 13 -11.80 19.76 -18.01
C LYS A 13 -10.67 18.76 -17.73
N ARG A 14 -9.70 19.11 -16.87
CA ARG A 14 -8.60 18.21 -16.50
C ARG A 14 -9.07 16.98 -15.71
N GLY A 15 -9.96 17.17 -14.72
CA GLY A 15 -10.49 16.04 -13.95
C GLY A 15 -11.38 15.08 -14.74
N ALA A 16 -12.06 15.54 -15.80
CA ALA A 16 -12.88 14.68 -16.65
C ALA A 16 -12.05 13.87 -17.66
N GLU A 17 -10.93 14.43 -18.13
CA GLU A 17 -10.00 13.77 -19.06
C GLU A 17 -9.14 12.72 -18.33
N GLU A 18 -8.80 12.96 -17.06
CA GLU A 18 -8.11 12.00 -16.17
C GLU A 18 -8.98 10.76 -15.87
N VAL A 19 -10.29 10.95 -15.65
CA VAL A 19 -11.25 9.86 -15.42
C VAL A 19 -11.48 8.99 -16.68
N ASP A 20 -11.53 9.60 -17.88
CA ASP A 20 -11.68 8.87 -19.16
C ASP A 20 -10.39 8.16 -19.61
N VAL A 21 -9.24 8.59 -19.10
CA VAL A 21 -7.95 7.89 -19.24
C VAL A 21 -7.90 6.70 -18.29
N GLN A 22 -8.23 6.87 -16.99
CA GLN A 22 -8.28 5.78 -16.01
C GLN A 22 -9.26 4.64 -16.40
N HIS A 23 -10.42 4.98 -16.95
CA HIS A 23 -11.39 4.00 -17.46
C HIS A 23 -10.85 3.18 -18.67
N ARG A 24 -10.07 3.79 -19.57
CA ARG A 24 -9.41 3.09 -20.69
C ARG A 24 -8.19 2.27 -20.26
N LEU A 25 -7.46 2.71 -19.24
CA LEU A 25 -6.32 2.00 -18.64
C LEU A 25 -6.73 0.65 -18.02
N TYR A 26 -7.99 0.52 -17.61
CA TYR A 26 -8.53 -0.67 -16.98
C TYR A 26 -8.82 -1.83 -17.96
N LYS A 27 -9.47 -1.55 -19.10
CA LYS A 27 -9.88 -2.59 -20.08
C LYS A 27 -8.71 -3.22 -20.85
N HIS A 28 -7.59 -2.51 -21.02
CA HIS A 28 -6.43 -3.01 -21.77
C HIS A 28 -5.32 -3.62 -20.92
N SER A 29 -5.21 -3.24 -19.64
CA SER A 29 -4.22 -3.80 -18.71
C SER A 29 -4.51 -5.26 -18.37
N ASN A 30 -5.77 -5.61 -18.11
CA ASN A 30 -6.15 -6.98 -17.71
C ASN A 30 -5.87 -8.02 -18.81
N ALA A 31 -6.27 -7.81 -20.06
CA ALA A 31 -6.03 -8.79 -21.13
C ALA A 31 -4.53 -9.05 -21.42
N ARG A 32 -3.65 -8.08 -21.14
CA ARG A 32 -2.19 -8.20 -21.34
C ARG A 32 -1.45 -8.70 -20.09
N ILE A 33 -1.89 -8.36 -18.88
CA ILE A 33 -1.45 -8.99 -17.63
C ILE A 33 -1.68 -10.51 -17.75
N TYR A 34 -2.85 -10.93 -18.22
CA TYR A 34 -3.17 -12.36 -18.39
C TYR A 34 -2.30 -13.06 -19.44
N ARG A 35 -1.95 -12.38 -20.54
CA ARG A 35 -1.05 -12.94 -21.55
C ARG A 35 0.37 -13.09 -20.99
N HIS A 36 0.82 -12.11 -20.22
CA HIS A 36 2.14 -12.11 -19.62
C HIS A 36 2.24 -13.04 -18.40
N GLU A 37 1.19 -13.19 -17.61
CA GLU A 37 1.08 -14.21 -16.55
C GLU A 37 1.12 -15.63 -17.11
N ASN A 38 0.52 -15.87 -18.27
CA ASN A 38 0.67 -17.14 -18.97
C ASN A 38 2.09 -17.34 -19.52
N GLU A 39 2.80 -16.28 -19.92
CA GLU A 39 4.23 -16.34 -20.25
C GLU A 39 5.12 -16.55 -19.01
N LEU A 40 4.77 -15.93 -17.87
CA LEU A 40 5.41 -16.10 -16.56
C LEU A 40 5.21 -17.53 -16.01
N ARG A 41 4.04 -18.12 -16.26
CA ARG A 41 3.70 -19.53 -15.96
C ARG A 41 4.43 -20.52 -16.88
N ALA A 42 4.53 -20.22 -18.17
CA ALA A 42 5.07 -21.14 -19.17
C ALA A 42 6.61 -21.35 -19.06
N ASN A 43 7.34 -20.36 -18.54
CA ASN A 43 8.80 -20.39 -18.56
C ASN A 43 9.48 -20.96 -17.30
N GLY A 44 8.73 -21.31 -16.24
CA GLY A 44 9.23 -22.06 -15.06
C GLY A 44 10.36 -21.41 -14.23
N SER A 45 10.99 -20.33 -14.68
CA SER A 45 12.19 -19.74 -14.08
C SER A 45 11.92 -18.48 -13.23
N LEU A 46 10.69 -17.96 -13.24
CA LEU A 46 10.32 -16.68 -12.58
C LEU A 46 9.53 -16.82 -11.27
N GLY A 47 9.23 -18.05 -10.84
CA GLY A 47 8.56 -18.30 -9.56
C GLY A 47 9.35 -17.84 -8.32
N CYS A 48 10.66 -18.11 -8.29
CA CYS A 48 11.54 -17.68 -7.19
C CYS A 48 11.66 -16.14 -7.10
N PRO A 49 11.91 -15.41 -8.20
CA PRO A 49 12.00 -13.95 -8.15
C PRO A 49 10.78 -13.24 -7.58
N ILE A 50 9.55 -13.70 -7.87
CA ILE A 50 8.32 -13.06 -7.37
C ILE A 50 8.15 -13.25 -5.85
N LEU A 51 8.49 -14.43 -5.33
CA LEU A 51 8.43 -14.70 -3.89
C LEU A 51 9.43 -13.84 -3.10
N GLU A 52 10.61 -13.60 -3.67
CA GLU A 52 11.66 -12.78 -3.06
C GLU A 52 11.47 -11.27 -3.31
N THR A 53 10.56 -10.89 -4.22
CA THR A 53 10.27 -9.49 -4.54
C THR A 53 9.71 -8.78 -3.30
N GLY A 54 10.36 -7.73 -2.83
CA GLY A 54 10.01 -7.01 -1.59
C GLY A 54 10.71 -7.53 -0.32
N ARG A 55 11.18 -8.78 -0.31
CA ARG A 55 11.94 -9.35 0.82
C ARG A 55 13.43 -9.00 0.79
N LEU A 56 13.96 -8.76 -0.40
CA LEU A 56 15.37 -8.41 -0.57
C LEU A 56 15.66 -7.03 0.06
N PRO A 57 16.75 -6.91 0.84
CA PRO A 57 17.12 -5.63 1.42
C PRO A 57 17.43 -4.64 0.30
N SER A 58 16.82 -3.46 0.33
CA SER A 58 17.25 -2.38 -0.55
C SER A 58 18.56 -1.78 -0.03
N PRO A 59 19.35 -1.10 -0.89
CA PRO A 59 20.55 -0.40 -0.47
C PRO A 59 20.26 0.51 0.74
N SER A 60 21.15 0.51 1.73
CA SER A 60 20.95 1.24 2.99
C SER A 60 20.74 2.75 2.79
N GLU A 61 21.42 3.33 1.80
CA GLU A 61 21.29 4.74 1.44
C GLU A 61 19.88 5.06 0.92
N GLU A 62 19.33 4.24 0.04
CA GLU A 62 18.00 4.45 -0.54
C GLU A 62 16.89 4.23 0.49
N GLN A 63 17.05 3.24 1.38
CA GLN A 63 16.15 3.06 2.52
C GLN A 63 16.17 4.25 3.47
N SER A 64 17.36 4.82 3.72
CA SER A 64 17.50 6.01 4.56
C SER A 64 16.86 7.23 3.92
N GLN A 65 17.05 7.42 2.61
CA GLN A 65 16.45 8.52 1.87
C GLN A 65 14.92 8.43 1.87
N LEU A 66 14.36 7.28 1.46
CA LEU A 66 12.90 7.10 1.44
C LEU A 66 12.31 7.31 2.84
N ARG A 67 12.96 6.78 3.88
CA ARG A 67 12.50 6.97 5.26
C ARG A 67 12.45 8.45 5.65
N ASN A 68 13.46 9.23 5.30
CA ASN A 68 13.48 10.67 5.58
C ASN A 68 12.39 11.41 4.81
N ASP A 69 12.22 11.09 3.53
CA ASP A 69 11.18 11.68 2.69
C ASP A 69 9.78 11.38 3.23
N LEU A 70 9.55 10.15 3.71
CA LEU A 70 8.29 9.76 4.36
C LEU A 70 8.07 10.49 5.67
N ILE A 71 9.11 10.62 6.51
CA ILE A 71 9.02 11.34 7.79
C ILE A 71 8.60 12.79 7.56
N GLU A 72 9.20 13.45 6.56
CA GLU A 72 8.90 14.82 6.19
C GLU A 72 7.49 14.95 5.58
N ALA A 73 7.20 14.19 4.52
CA ALA A 73 5.93 14.28 3.78
C ALA A 73 4.73 13.94 4.67
N TYR A 74 4.86 12.91 5.52
CA TYR A 74 3.78 12.49 6.42
C TYR A 74 3.80 13.23 7.75
N LYS A 75 4.74 14.15 8.01
CA LYS A 75 4.88 14.82 9.32
C LYS A 75 4.92 13.80 10.47
N ALA A 76 5.66 12.70 10.27
CA ALA A 76 5.62 11.54 11.13
C ALA A 76 6.59 11.62 12.33
N ALA A 77 7.53 12.55 12.34
CA ALA A 77 8.47 12.72 13.44
C ALA A 77 7.81 13.42 14.65
N SER A 78 7.94 12.81 15.82
CA SER A 78 7.87 13.52 17.11
C SER A 78 9.27 13.95 17.51
N LYS A 79 9.44 15.24 17.80
CA LYS A 79 10.73 15.85 18.17
C LYS A 79 10.66 16.28 19.62
N THR A 80 11.75 16.11 20.36
CA THR A 80 11.89 16.77 21.67
C THR A 80 12.28 18.23 21.47
N HIS A 81 11.63 19.10 22.22
CA HIS A 81 12.15 20.44 22.50
C HIS A 81 13.13 20.30 23.66
N ASP A 82 14.31 19.76 23.39
CA ASP A 82 15.43 19.84 24.33
C ASP A 82 16.34 20.99 23.89
N ASP A 83 16.73 21.85 24.83
CA ASP A 83 17.45 23.10 24.54
C ASP A 83 18.82 22.84 23.89
N GLU A 84 19.41 21.65 24.11
CA GLU A 84 20.70 21.25 23.56
C GLU A 84 20.64 20.66 22.15
N ASN A 85 19.49 20.08 21.75
CA ASN A 85 19.32 19.48 20.42
C ASN A 85 17.86 19.55 19.95
N PRO A 86 17.39 20.72 19.47
CA PRO A 86 15.98 20.99 19.18
C PRO A 86 15.44 20.25 17.94
N SER A 87 16.14 19.23 17.42
CA SER A 87 15.77 18.55 16.18
C SER A 87 16.02 17.04 16.18
N SER A 88 16.35 16.42 17.30
CA SER A 88 16.38 14.96 17.39
C SER A 88 14.97 14.37 17.26
N ILE A 89 14.83 13.39 16.38
CA ILE A 89 13.61 12.59 16.29
C ILE A 89 13.62 11.63 17.47
N VAL A 90 12.54 11.65 18.27
CA VAL A 90 12.39 10.80 19.46
C VAL A 90 11.40 9.69 19.24
N ALA A 91 10.40 9.91 18.40
CA ALA A 91 9.48 8.86 17.99
C ALA A 91 9.00 9.06 16.56
N ILE A 92 8.58 7.98 15.92
CA ILE A 92 8.03 7.97 14.56
C ILE A 92 6.61 7.44 14.58
N TYR A 93 5.73 8.16 13.89
CA TYR A 93 4.35 7.77 13.68
C TYR A 93 4.25 6.62 12.68
N ASP A 94 3.64 5.52 13.09
CA ASP A 94 3.36 4.36 12.28
C ASP A 94 1.98 4.48 11.60
N THR A 95 1.98 4.37 10.28
CA THR A 95 0.76 4.50 9.47
C THR A 95 -0.19 3.31 9.60
N ALA A 96 0.30 2.15 10.09
CA ALA A 96 -0.54 0.98 10.28
C ALA A 96 -1.37 1.07 11.57
N THR A 97 -0.72 1.38 12.67
CA THR A 97 -1.35 1.35 14.00
C THR A 97 -1.88 2.71 14.44
N GLY A 98 -1.36 3.80 13.88
CA GLY A 98 -1.71 5.15 14.28
C GLY A 98 -1.05 5.61 15.59
N HIS A 99 0.02 4.93 16.02
CA HIS A 99 0.79 5.21 17.23
C HIS A 99 2.19 5.71 16.92
N TYR A 100 2.78 6.44 17.87
CA TYR A 100 4.21 6.75 17.85
C TYR A 100 5.02 5.60 18.46
N TYR A 101 6.15 5.26 17.84
CA TYR A 101 7.13 4.35 18.40
C TYR A 101 8.43 5.08 18.66
N ARG A 102 9.00 4.91 19.85
CA ARG A 102 10.26 5.55 20.20
C ARG A 102 11.42 5.04 19.35
N GLU A 103 12.25 5.98 18.91
CA GLU A 103 13.53 5.68 18.29
C GLU A 103 14.55 5.44 19.41
N ASP A 104 14.76 4.17 19.78
CA ASP A 104 15.81 3.84 20.72
C ASP A 104 17.18 3.79 20.01
N ASN A 105 17.90 4.90 20.11
CA ASN A 105 19.26 5.03 19.60
C ASN A 105 20.28 4.10 20.31
N THR A 106 19.93 3.53 21.46
CA THR A 106 20.83 2.65 22.23
C THR A 106 20.72 1.19 21.83
N THR A 107 19.52 0.68 21.58
CA THR A 107 19.32 -0.73 21.17
C THR A 107 19.47 -0.95 19.66
N ARG A 108 19.58 0.12 18.86
CA ARG A 108 19.60 0.07 17.38
C ARG A 108 18.40 -0.67 16.78
N SER A 109 17.36 -0.93 17.57
CA SER A 109 16.16 -1.60 17.10
C SER A 109 15.26 -0.55 16.48
N ILE A 110 15.33 -0.42 15.16
CA ILE A 110 14.41 0.43 14.42
C ILE A 110 13.05 -0.26 14.45
N ILE A 111 12.14 0.24 15.30
CA ILE A 111 10.79 -0.32 15.42
C ILE A 111 9.95 0.01 14.18
N THR A 112 10.16 1.20 13.60
CA THR A 112 9.44 1.68 12.41
C THR A 112 10.35 1.77 11.19
N ALA A 113 10.01 1.04 10.12
CA ALA A 113 10.77 0.97 8.88
C ALA A 113 10.01 1.58 7.69
N ALA A 114 10.75 2.04 6.68
CA ALA A 114 10.19 2.43 5.40
C ALA A 114 9.82 1.18 4.58
N ALA A 115 8.53 0.99 4.33
CA ALA A 115 8.01 -0.04 3.45
C ALA A 115 7.83 0.53 2.05
N HIS A 116 8.30 -0.19 1.04
CA HIS A 116 8.03 0.15 -0.37
C HIS A 116 6.74 -0.52 -0.81
N LEU A 117 5.89 0.19 -1.56
CA LEU A 117 4.69 -0.38 -2.15
C LEU A 117 5.00 -1.11 -3.46
N VAL A 118 5.83 -0.49 -4.30
CA VAL A 118 6.50 -1.16 -5.43
C VAL A 118 7.94 -1.44 -5.01
N PRO A 119 8.32 -2.72 -4.88
CA PRO A 119 9.66 -3.09 -4.46
C PRO A 119 10.74 -2.54 -5.39
N TYR A 120 11.81 -2.01 -4.81
CA TYR A 120 12.94 -1.49 -5.58
C TYR A 120 13.65 -2.56 -6.41
N THR A 121 13.58 -3.82 -5.98
CA THR A 121 14.17 -4.96 -6.70
C THR A 121 13.35 -5.40 -7.92
N LEU A 122 12.18 -4.79 -8.14
CA LEU A 122 11.43 -5.02 -9.35
C LEU A 122 12.28 -4.56 -10.55
N ASN A 123 12.32 -5.38 -11.61
CA ASN A 123 13.08 -5.05 -12.81
C ASN A 123 12.65 -3.64 -13.31
N PRO A 124 13.59 -2.72 -13.57
CA PRO A 124 13.27 -1.38 -14.05
C PRO A 124 12.34 -1.38 -15.26
N LYS A 125 12.48 -2.36 -16.16
CA LYS A 125 11.57 -2.52 -17.30
C LYS A 125 10.12 -2.77 -16.89
N TYR A 126 9.89 -3.54 -15.83
CA TYR A 126 8.53 -3.73 -15.31
C TYR A 126 7.99 -2.45 -14.70
N PHE A 127 8.83 -1.65 -14.06
CA PHE A 127 8.42 -0.37 -13.53
C PHE A 127 8.09 0.63 -14.64
N ASP A 128 8.88 0.70 -15.72
CA ASP A 128 8.55 1.48 -16.91
C ASP A 128 7.23 1.01 -17.52
N ASP A 129 7.04 -0.32 -17.64
CA ASP A 129 5.77 -0.89 -18.10
C ASP A 129 4.60 -0.53 -17.17
N LEU A 130 4.82 -0.38 -15.85
CA LEU A 130 3.80 0.09 -14.90
C LEU A 130 3.49 1.57 -15.14
N ILE A 131 4.51 2.43 -15.27
CA ILE A 131 4.34 3.85 -15.57
C ILE A 131 3.52 4.02 -16.84
N ASP A 132 3.93 3.35 -17.92
CA ASP A 132 3.23 3.41 -19.20
C ASP A 132 1.81 2.86 -19.10
N ARG A 133 1.63 1.73 -18.40
CA ARG A 133 0.33 1.04 -18.28
C ARG A 133 -0.67 1.79 -17.43
N PHE A 134 -0.22 2.50 -16.40
CA PHE A 134 -1.09 3.28 -15.52
C PHE A 134 -1.05 4.77 -15.86
N SER A 135 -0.40 5.16 -16.96
CA SER A 135 -0.16 6.56 -17.37
C SER A 135 0.31 7.41 -16.19
N MET A 136 1.20 6.84 -15.39
CA MET A 136 1.68 7.47 -14.19
C MET A 136 2.56 8.65 -14.60
N ASN A 137 2.41 9.78 -13.92
CA ASN A 137 3.35 10.87 -14.11
C ASN A 137 4.70 10.44 -13.54
N ALA A 138 5.68 10.18 -14.41
CA ALA A 138 7.00 9.68 -14.03
C ALA A 138 7.71 10.53 -12.95
N GLU A 139 7.44 11.84 -12.89
CA GLU A 139 7.99 12.72 -11.84
C GLU A 139 7.35 12.47 -10.48
N GLU A 140 6.03 12.25 -10.44
CA GLU A 140 5.28 11.98 -9.21
C GLU A 140 5.36 10.50 -8.81
N SER A 141 5.60 9.62 -9.77
CA SER A 141 5.55 8.18 -9.64
C SER A 141 6.91 7.53 -9.65
N GLY A 142 7.99 8.25 -9.33
CA GLY A 142 9.30 7.63 -9.18
C GLY A 142 9.32 6.60 -8.03
N LEU A 143 10.07 5.49 -8.20
CA LEU A 143 10.23 4.48 -7.13
C LEU A 143 10.83 5.05 -5.83
N LYS A 144 11.52 6.18 -5.92
CA LYS A 144 12.24 6.83 -4.82
C LYS A 144 11.45 7.96 -4.15
N THR A 145 10.18 8.15 -4.51
CA THR A 145 9.36 9.20 -3.89
C THR A 145 8.65 8.67 -2.65
N PHE A 146 8.30 9.56 -1.72
CA PHE A 146 7.46 9.22 -0.56
C PHE A 146 6.12 8.57 -0.97
N ARG A 147 5.65 8.81 -2.20
CA ARG A 147 4.41 8.21 -2.71
C ARG A 147 4.53 6.70 -2.93
N ASN A 148 5.74 6.16 -3.03
CA ASN A 148 6.01 4.72 -3.12
C ASN A 148 6.23 4.05 -1.76
N GLY A 149 5.85 4.69 -0.65
CA GLY A 149 6.11 4.07 0.65
C GLY A 149 5.22 4.49 1.81
N LEU A 150 5.43 3.77 2.90
CA LEU A 150 4.80 3.96 4.19
C LEU A 150 5.82 3.78 5.32
N LEU A 151 5.59 4.46 6.45
CA LEU A 151 6.29 4.18 7.70
C LEU A 151 5.46 3.15 8.46
N LEU A 152 6.04 1.96 8.65
CA LEU A 152 5.36 0.81 9.23
C LEU A 152 6.15 0.21 10.37
N HIS A 153 5.46 -0.26 11.41
CA HIS A 153 6.07 -1.18 12.37
C HIS A 153 6.71 -2.36 11.63
N THR A 154 7.93 -2.76 11.99
CA THR A 154 8.76 -3.75 11.25
C THR A 154 8.04 -5.06 10.98
N LYS A 155 7.27 -5.58 11.93
CA LYS A 155 6.44 -6.78 11.74
C LYS A 155 5.33 -6.58 10.71
N VAL A 156 4.66 -5.41 10.68
CA VAL A 156 3.63 -5.10 9.67
C VAL A 156 4.27 -5.01 8.30
N LYS A 157 5.42 -4.34 8.18
CA LYS A 157 6.20 -4.30 6.95
C LYS A 157 6.53 -5.70 6.46
N GLN A 158 7.00 -6.59 7.33
CA GLN A 158 7.34 -7.97 6.96
C GLN A 158 6.13 -8.72 6.39
N VAL A 159 4.97 -8.63 7.06
CA VAL A 159 3.75 -9.31 6.59
C VAL A 159 3.21 -8.69 5.28
N LEU A 160 3.38 -7.39 5.08
CA LEU A 160 3.10 -6.71 3.82
C LEU A 160 4.02 -7.21 2.70
N ASP A 161 5.33 -7.28 2.96
CA ASP A 161 6.33 -7.80 2.02
C ASP A 161 6.08 -9.28 1.70
N ASP A 162 5.51 -10.05 2.63
CA ASP A 162 5.11 -11.44 2.41
C ASP A 162 3.86 -11.59 1.53
N GLY A 163 3.13 -10.50 1.29
CA GLY A 163 1.86 -10.50 0.57
C GLY A 163 0.69 -11.07 1.38
N ALA A 164 0.83 -11.19 2.69
CA ALA A 164 -0.20 -11.72 3.58
C ALA A 164 -1.27 -10.67 3.94
N ILE A 165 -0.91 -9.40 3.86
CA ILE A 165 -1.83 -8.25 3.93
C ILE A 165 -1.62 -7.36 2.70
N ALA A 166 -2.62 -6.51 2.42
CA ALA A 166 -2.57 -5.50 1.40
C ALA A 166 -3.28 -4.22 1.86
N ILE A 167 -3.18 -3.18 1.04
CA ILE A 167 -3.86 -1.90 1.25
C ILE A 167 -4.92 -1.78 0.14
N VAL A 168 -6.13 -1.40 0.53
CA VAL A 168 -7.27 -1.24 -0.38
C VAL A 168 -7.98 0.10 -0.11
N PRO A 169 -8.82 0.59 -1.04
CA PRO A 169 -9.69 1.73 -0.79
C PRO A 169 -10.55 1.50 0.45
N ASP A 170 -10.71 2.54 1.26
CA ASP A 170 -11.68 2.51 2.35
C ASP A 170 -13.07 2.73 1.77
N LEU A 171 -13.77 1.61 1.57
CA LEU A 171 -15.08 1.52 0.96
C LEU A 171 -15.98 0.63 1.82
N PRO A 172 -17.29 0.91 1.88
CA PRO A 172 -18.24 0.05 2.56
C PRO A 172 -18.13 -1.39 2.03
N GLU A 173 -17.95 -2.36 2.92
CA GLU A 173 -18.18 -3.77 2.59
C GLU A 173 -19.60 -4.11 3.01
N ASP A 174 -20.47 -4.46 2.04
CA ASP A 174 -21.78 -5.03 2.36
C ASP A 174 -21.58 -6.45 2.92
N ASP A 175 -22.05 -6.66 4.16
CA ASP A 175 -22.01 -7.88 4.96
C ASP A 175 -21.79 -9.18 4.16
N ASP A 176 -20.60 -9.79 4.31
CA ASP A 176 -20.12 -11.14 3.91
C ASP A 176 -20.53 -11.75 2.55
N GLN A 177 -21.41 -11.13 1.77
CA GLN A 177 -22.01 -11.66 0.54
C GLN A 177 -21.70 -10.79 -0.68
N ASN A 178 -21.44 -9.49 -0.50
CA ASN A 178 -20.95 -8.60 -1.56
C ASN A 178 -19.52 -8.14 -1.24
N LEU A 179 -18.57 -9.01 -1.60
CA LEU A 179 -17.12 -8.82 -1.39
C LEU A 179 -16.50 -7.69 -2.23
N PHE A 180 -17.27 -7.01 -3.08
CA PHE A 180 -16.75 -6.11 -4.10
C PHE A 180 -17.44 -4.75 -4.06
N PRO A 181 -16.70 -3.64 -3.98
CA PRO A 181 -17.29 -2.32 -4.13
C PRO A 181 -17.97 -2.18 -5.49
N THR A 182 -19.07 -1.44 -5.53
CA THR A 182 -19.74 -1.15 -6.81
C THR A 182 -18.92 -0.13 -7.60
N PRO A 183 -19.09 -0.06 -8.94
CA PRO A 183 -18.54 1.03 -9.77
C PRO A 183 -18.88 2.43 -9.22
N LYS A 184 -20.07 2.56 -8.62
CA LYS A 184 -20.51 3.79 -7.98
C LYS A 184 -19.65 4.13 -6.76
N ASP A 185 -19.41 3.16 -5.87
CA ASP A 185 -18.60 3.37 -4.66
C ASP A 185 -17.17 3.75 -5.03
N MET A 186 -16.59 3.06 -6.02
CA MET A 186 -15.27 3.41 -6.56
C MET A 186 -15.25 4.83 -7.13
N GLY A 187 -16.22 5.18 -7.97
CA GLY A 187 -16.35 6.52 -8.55
C GLY A 187 -16.66 7.63 -7.53
N GLU A 188 -17.14 7.28 -6.33
CA GLU A 188 -17.26 8.22 -5.21
C GLU A 188 -15.92 8.36 -4.49
N TRP A 189 -15.24 7.26 -4.19
CA TRP A 189 -13.92 7.25 -3.56
C TRP A 189 -12.85 7.96 -4.38
N GLU A 190 -12.88 7.81 -5.71
CA GLU A 190 -11.99 8.53 -6.63
C GLU A 190 -12.12 10.05 -6.55
N LYS A 191 -13.27 10.57 -6.08
CA LYS A 191 -13.50 12.02 -5.92
C LYS A 191 -13.05 12.54 -4.55
N ILE A 192 -12.80 11.65 -3.59
CA ILE A 192 -12.38 12.02 -2.24
C ILE A 192 -10.91 12.41 -2.26
N GLU A 193 -10.61 13.59 -1.70
CA GLU A 193 -9.24 14.03 -1.40
C GLU A 193 -9.16 14.56 0.04
N PRO A 194 -8.16 14.13 0.83
CA PRO A 194 -7.15 13.12 0.49
C PRO A 194 -7.73 11.70 0.41
N LYS A 195 -7.17 10.86 -0.46
CA LYS A 195 -7.56 9.44 -0.57
C LYS A 195 -7.51 8.71 0.77
N VAL A 196 -8.50 7.85 1.04
CA VAL A 196 -8.61 7.07 2.28
C VAL A 196 -8.41 5.58 1.98
N TYR A 197 -7.65 4.90 2.84
CA TYR A 197 -7.26 3.51 2.65
C TYR A 197 -7.49 2.71 3.92
N ARG A 198 -7.61 1.40 3.77
CA ARG A 198 -7.68 0.44 4.88
C ARG A 198 -6.84 -0.79 4.59
N TRP A 199 -6.50 -1.52 5.65
CA TRP A 199 -5.82 -2.79 5.56
C TRP A 199 -6.79 -3.91 5.15
N LYS A 200 -6.26 -4.88 4.41
CA LYS A 200 -6.97 -6.11 4.05
C LYS A 200 -6.07 -7.32 4.28
N VAL A 201 -6.57 -8.31 5.01
CA VAL A 201 -5.90 -9.61 5.13
C VAL A 201 -6.17 -10.44 3.87
N ILE A 202 -5.08 -10.91 3.25
CA ILE A 202 -5.07 -11.69 2.01
C ILE A 202 -4.85 -13.18 2.31
N ASP A 203 -3.77 -13.53 3.01
CA ASP A 203 -3.48 -14.90 3.46
C ASP A 203 -3.95 -15.10 4.89
N ARG A 204 -5.22 -15.47 5.10
CA ARG A 204 -5.77 -15.70 6.46
C ARG A 204 -5.12 -16.87 7.19
N ASP A 205 -4.48 -17.78 6.46
CA ASP A 205 -3.95 -19.05 6.97
C ASP A 205 -2.50 -18.92 7.47
N THR A 206 -1.84 -17.77 7.26
CA THR A 206 -0.48 -17.55 7.75
C THR A 206 -0.44 -17.26 9.25
N GLN A 207 0.50 -17.89 9.95
CA GLN A 207 0.70 -17.75 11.40
C GLN A 207 1.31 -16.39 11.78
N THR A 208 1.99 -15.72 10.85
CA THR A 208 2.60 -14.40 11.09
C THR A 208 1.56 -13.31 11.40
N LEU A 209 0.28 -13.55 11.07
CA LEU A 209 -0.82 -12.64 11.43
C LEU A 209 -1.10 -12.60 12.94
N ASP A 210 -0.78 -13.67 13.66
CA ASP A 210 -1.06 -13.79 15.10
C ASP A 210 0.08 -13.20 15.95
N GLU A 211 1.13 -12.65 15.32
CA GLU A 211 2.19 -11.93 16.00
C GLU A 211 1.68 -10.62 16.61
N SER A 212 1.95 -10.44 17.91
CA SER A 212 1.58 -9.23 18.62
C SER A 212 2.54 -8.07 18.34
N ILE A 213 1.95 -6.89 18.22
CA ILE A 213 2.57 -5.57 18.21
C ILE A 213 2.16 -4.88 19.51
N TYR A 214 3.15 -4.31 20.21
CA TYR A 214 2.93 -3.60 21.46
C TYR A 214 2.76 -2.12 21.13
N LEU A 215 1.57 -1.59 21.38
CA LEU A 215 1.28 -0.18 21.19
C LEU A 215 1.80 0.61 22.39
N GLU A 216 2.60 1.64 22.12
CA GLU A 216 2.98 2.62 23.13
C GLU A 216 1.76 3.51 23.42
N SER A 217 1.41 3.67 24.71
CA SER A 217 0.33 4.55 25.13
C SER A 217 0.80 6.01 25.11
N ASP A 218 0.02 6.86 24.44
CA ASP A 218 0.33 8.30 24.33
C ASP A 218 0.17 9.06 25.67
N ASP A 219 -0.62 8.53 26.61
CA ASP A 219 -1.13 9.31 27.74
C ASP A 219 -0.24 9.33 29.00
N ASP A 220 0.67 8.37 29.19
CA ASP A 220 1.58 8.37 30.35
C ASP A 220 2.78 7.40 30.20
N PRO A 221 4.04 7.89 30.11
CA PRO A 221 5.22 7.02 30.03
C PRO A 221 5.49 6.21 31.32
N THR A 222 4.81 6.52 32.42
CA THR A 222 4.96 5.81 33.71
C THR A 222 3.88 4.73 33.91
N THR A 223 2.78 4.82 33.18
CA THR A 223 1.70 3.83 33.22
C THR A 223 1.86 2.90 32.01
N GLN A 224 2.64 1.81 32.17
CA GLN A 224 2.89 0.80 31.13
C GLN A 224 1.64 -0.06 30.81
N THR A 225 0.51 0.55 30.48
CA THR A 225 -0.59 -0.17 29.84
C THR A 225 -0.27 -0.32 28.35
N GLN A 226 0.62 -1.27 28.04
CA GLN A 226 0.87 -1.66 26.66
C GLN A 226 -0.37 -2.38 26.14
N THR A 227 -1.09 -1.73 25.22
CA THR A 227 -2.15 -2.41 24.49
C THR A 227 -1.48 -3.26 23.43
N GLN A 228 -1.83 -4.53 23.37
CA GLN A 228 -1.35 -5.43 22.32
C GLN A 228 -2.41 -5.53 21.23
N ILE A 229 -1.97 -5.50 19.98
CA ILE A 229 -2.78 -5.90 18.84
C ILE A 229 -2.01 -6.94 18.03
N THR A 230 -2.73 -7.82 17.37
CA THR A 230 -2.20 -8.73 16.36
C THR A 230 -2.27 -8.08 14.99
N ILE A 231 -1.46 -8.56 14.05
CA ILE A 231 -1.52 -8.09 12.66
C ILE A 231 -2.87 -8.48 12.02
N ARG A 232 -3.45 -9.62 12.43
CA ARG A 232 -4.79 -10.04 12.03
C ARG A 232 -5.85 -8.98 12.35
N GLU A 233 -5.75 -8.33 13.49
CA GLU A 233 -6.69 -7.30 13.91
C GLU A 233 -6.59 -6.00 13.11
N LEU A 234 -5.58 -5.85 12.24
CA LEU A 234 -5.53 -4.76 11.28
C LEU A 234 -6.58 -4.92 10.17
N ASP A 235 -7.13 -6.11 9.92
CA ASP A 235 -8.11 -6.31 8.84
C ASP A 235 -9.27 -5.30 8.94
N LYS A 236 -9.56 -4.64 7.83
CA LYS A 236 -10.57 -3.57 7.70
C LYS A 236 -10.30 -2.29 8.51
N ARG A 237 -9.19 -2.17 9.25
CA ARG A 237 -8.84 -0.92 9.94
C ARG A 237 -8.30 0.12 8.94
N PRO A 238 -8.61 1.40 9.13
CA PRO A 238 -8.07 2.47 8.29
C PRO A 238 -6.55 2.58 8.45
N LEU A 239 -5.89 3.10 7.42
CA LEU A 239 -4.52 3.61 7.53
C LEU A 239 -4.56 5.00 8.15
N PHE A 240 -3.57 5.30 8.99
CA PHE A 240 -3.48 6.57 9.70
C PHE A 240 -2.39 7.45 9.11
N PHE A 241 -2.74 8.71 8.80
CA PHE A 241 -1.80 9.71 8.26
C PHE A 241 -1.87 11.00 9.08
N LYS A 242 -0.72 11.64 9.33
CA LYS A 242 -0.64 12.94 10.05
C LYS A 242 -0.69 14.16 9.12
N SER A 243 -0.68 13.94 7.81
CA SER A 243 -0.82 14.97 6.78
C SER A 243 -1.79 14.49 5.69
N ASP A 244 -2.09 15.35 4.71
CA ASP A 244 -2.93 15.00 3.55
C ASP A 244 -2.15 14.25 2.45
N GLN A 245 -0.84 14.04 2.63
CA GLN A 245 -0.04 13.27 1.68
C GLN A 245 -0.45 11.81 1.70
N ARG A 246 -0.50 11.19 0.51
CA ARG A 246 -0.92 9.80 0.33
C ARG A 246 0.00 9.08 -0.64
N PRO A 247 0.12 7.75 -0.51
CA PRO A 247 0.73 6.95 -1.54
C PRO A 247 0.01 7.11 -2.88
N TYR A 248 0.76 6.90 -3.96
CA TYR A 248 0.18 6.94 -5.29
C TYR A 248 -0.74 5.72 -5.50
N VAL A 249 -1.94 5.96 -6.03
CA VAL A 249 -2.99 4.92 -6.16
C VAL A 249 -2.49 3.72 -6.98
N GLY A 250 -1.76 3.96 -8.08
CA GLY A 250 -1.21 2.87 -8.89
C GLY A 250 -0.21 1.98 -8.15
N PHE A 251 0.52 2.51 -7.15
CA PHE A 251 1.41 1.72 -6.32
C PHE A 251 0.66 0.86 -5.30
N VAL A 252 -0.40 1.40 -4.71
CA VAL A 252 -1.31 0.66 -3.85
C VAL A 252 -1.96 -0.49 -4.61
N TYR A 253 -2.43 -0.22 -5.84
CA TYR A 253 -2.99 -1.24 -6.72
C TYR A 253 -1.98 -2.33 -7.07
N PHE A 254 -0.76 -1.94 -7.46
CA PHE A 254 0.31 -2.90 -7.77
C PHE A 254 0.61 -3.81 -6.58
N LEU A 255 0.74 -3.25 -5.38
CA LEU A 255 1.00 -4.00 -4.16
C LEU A 255 -0.10 -5.03 -3.89
N PHE A 256 -1.37 -4.64 -4.05
CA PHE A 256 -2.52 -5.56 -3.92
C PHE A 256 -2.41 -6.71 -4.92
N GLN A 257 -2.12 -6.43 -6.19
CA GLN A 257 -1.95 -7.48 -7.21
C GLN A 257 -0.78 -8.41 -6.87
N LEU A 258 0.35 -7.86 -6.42
CA LEU A 258 1.50 -8.65 -5.99
C LEU A 258 1.15 -9.58 -4.82
N ALA A 259 0.38 -9.11 -3.84
CA ALA A 259 -0.10 -9.93 -2.72
C ALA A 259 -0.96 -11.11 -3.20
N GLN A 260 -1.88 -10.87 -4.13
CA GLN A 260 -2.73 -11.92 -4.72
C GLN A 260 -1.91 -12.97 -5.47
N VAL A 261 -0.91 -12.55 -6.25
CA VAL A 261 0.00 -13.45 -6.97
C VAL A 261 0.81 -14.30 -6.00
N LYS A 262 1.33 -13.69 -4.91
CA LYS A 262 2.05 -14.41 -3.86
C LYS A 262 1.17 -15.44 -3.17
N LEU A 263 -0.06 -15.08 -2.77
CA LEU A 263 -1.01 -16.01 -2.16
C LEU A 263 -1.27 -17.21 -3.08
N TRP A 264 -1.52 -16.97 -4.36
CA TRP A 264 -1.75 -18.03 -5.34
C TRP A 264 -0.54 -18.98 -5.42
N TRP A 265 0.66 -18.43 -5.48
CA TRP A 265 1.90 -19.21 -5.52
C TRP A 265 2.10 -20.03 -4.23
N TRP A 266 1.88 -19.43 -3.06
CA TRP A 266 1.97 -20.14 -1.78
C TRP A 266 0.99 -21.31 -1.70
N ARG A 267 -0.25 -21.14 -2.15
CA ARG A 267 -1.25 -22.21 -2.17
C ARG A 267 -0.87 -23.35 -3.11
N TYR A 268 -0.36 -23.02 -4.30
CA TYR A 268 0.14 -24.01 -5.24
C TYR A 268 1.26 -24.89 -4.62
N TYR A 269 2.22 -24.27 -3.94
CA TYR A 269 3.33 -25.00 -3.30
C TYR A 269 2.92 -25.77 -2.04
N ARG A 270 2.05 -25.20 -1.18
CA ARG A 270 1.66 -25.83 0.10
C ARG A 270 0.72 -27.02 -0.09
N ALA A 271 -0.23 -26.93 -1.02
CA ALA A 271 -1.29 -27.94 -1.16
C ALA A 271 -0.91 -29.10 -2.09
N GLY A 272 0.10 -28.95 -2.96
CA GLY A 272 0.36 -29.92 -4.03
C GLY A 272 -0.79 -30.05 -5.04
N ASP A 273 -1.82 -29.21 -4.89
CA ASP A 273 -3.00 -29.18 -5.74
C ASP A 273 -2.67 -28.50 -7.07
N HIS A 274 -2.88 -29.24 -8.16
CA HIS A 274 -2.94 -28.65 -9.49
C HIS A 274 -4.12 -27.65 -9.53
N PRO A 275 -3.95 -26.44 -10.09
CA PRO A 275 -4.91 -25.36 -9.92
C PRO A 275 -6.12 -25.55 -10.86
N THR A 276 -7.02 -26.46 -10.50
CA THR A 276 -8.45 -26.32 -10.82
C THR A 276 -9.18 -25.46 -9.80
N ILE A 277 -8.48 -24.98 -8.75
CA ILE A 277 -8.80 -23.68 -8.16
C ILE A 277 -8.67 -22.70 -9.31
N THR A 278 -9.80 -22.50 -9.97
CA THR A 278 -10.12 -21.27 -10.66
C THR A 278 -9.65 -20.21 -9.67
N LEU A 279 -8.52 -19.56 -9.95
CA LEU A 279 -8.49 -18.13 -9.73
C LEU A 279 -9.85 -17.72 -10.28
N ARG A 280 -10.81 -17.42 -9.42
CA ARG A 280 -11.93 -16.61 -9.87
C ARG A 280 -11.21 -15.34 -10.26
N LEU A 281 -10.76 -15.31 -11.51
CA LEU A 281 -9.95 -14.27 -12.13
C LEU A 281 -10.72 -12.94 -12.07
N SER A 282 -12.04 -13.01 -11.84
CA SER A 282 -12.89 -11.94 -11.32
C SER A 282 -12.45 -11.30 -9.99
N TRP A 283 -11.47 -11.86 -9.27
CA TRP A 283 -10.97 -11.37 -7.98
C TRP A 283 -9.58 -10.70 -8.13
N LEU A 284 -8.97 -10.73 -9.31
CA LEU A 284 -7.73 -9.99 -9.62
C LEU A 284 -8.02 -8.49 -9.79
N GLY A 285 -8.60 -7.86 -8.78
CA GLY A 285 -8.95 -6.45 -8.78
C GLY A 285 -10.19 -6.09 -9.61
N MET A 286 -10.90 -7.07 -10.21
CA MET A 286 -12.13 -6.80 -10.98
C MET A 286 -13.32 -6.30 -10.19
N GLY A 287 -13.38 -6.59 -8.89
CA GLY A 287 -14.39 -5.97 -8.05
C GLY A 287 -13.89 -4.83 -7.15
N PHE A 288 -12.58 -4.72 -6.89
CA PHE A 288 -12.02 -3.68 -6.01
C PHE A 288 -11.47 -2.46 -6.75
N TRP A 289 -11.10 -2.61 -8.02
CA TRP A 289 -10.32 -1.62 -8.75
C TRP A 289 -10.77 -1.45 -10.20
N GLY A 290 -11.90 -2.04 -10.59
CA GLY A 290 -12.60 -1.53 -11.75
C GLY A 290 -13.97 -2.15 -11.97
N ASP A 291 -14.49 -1.91 -13.17
CA ASP A 291 -15.92 -1.97 -13.42
C ASP A 291 -16.42 -3.38 -13.75
N HIS A 292 -17.52 -3.75 -13.09
CA HIS A 292 -18.45 -4.75 -13.59
C HIS A 292 -19.26 -4.13 -14.73
N ASP A 293 -18.91 -4.44 -15.98
CA ASP A 293 -19.85 -4.26 -17.10
C ASP A 293 -20.85 -5.44 -17.08
N ASP A 294 -22.15 -5.11 -17.12
CA ASP A 294 -23.25 -6.02 -17.49
C ASP A 294 -23.13 -6.51 -18.95
#